data_AF-A0A916YYD7-F1
#
_entry.id   AF-A0A916YYD7-F1
#
_cell.length_a   1.000
_cell.length_b   1.000
_cell.length_c   1.000
_cell.angle_alpha   90.00
_cell.angle_beta   90.00
_cell.angle_gamma   90.00
#
_symmetry.space_group_name_H-M   'P 1'
#
loop_
_entity.id
_entity.type
_entity.pdbx_description
1 polymer ?
#
loop_
_entity_poly.entity_id
_entity_poly.type
_entity_poly.pdbx_seq_one_letter_code
_entity_poly.pdbx_strand_id
1 'polypeptide(L)' 'MQTLDCNGLSEIPTVLRIKQALVGWTEAGGEIGVLVGSHCDHDRITGSLGAMADRVRLVSAPN' A
#
# COMPACT_ATOMS: atom_id res chain seq x y z
N MET A 1 -4.05 -0.85 14.14
CA MET A 1 -3.90 -0.86 12.67
C MET A 1 -2.68 -0.02 12.33
N GLN A 2 -1.62 -0.63 11.81
CA GLN A 2 -0.43 0.12 11.38
C GLN A 2 -0.72 0.70 9.99
N THR A 3 -0.46 1.99 9.82
CA THR A 3 -0.63 2.68 8.53
C THR A 3 0.74 3.08 7.99
N LEU A 4 1.02 2.67 6.76
CA LEU A 4 2.19 3.06 6.00
C LEU A 4 1.86 4.34 5.22
N ASP A 5 2.58 5.42 5.51
CA ASP A 5 2.45 6.66 4.76
C ASP A 5 3.33 6.62 3.50
N CYS A 6 2.70 6.59 2.33
CA CYS A 6 3.30 6.70 1.00
C CYS A 6 2.83 7.97 0.28
N ASN A 7 2.22 8.94 0.98
CA ASN A 7 1.84 10.19 0.37
C ASN A 7 3.08 10.93 -0.17
N GLY A 8 2.96 11.53 -1.34
CA GLY A 8 4.07 12.17 -2.04
C GLY A 8 4.99 11.22 -2.82
N LEU A 9 4.79 9.90 -2.75
CA LEU A 9 5.44 8.93 -3.62
C LEU A 9 4.62 8.72 -4.90
N SER A 10 5.30 8.43 -6.01
CA SER A 10 4.65 7.90 -7.20
C SER A 10 4.31 6.41 -7.03
N GLU A 11 3.59 5.83 -7.99
CA GLU A 11 3.04 4.47 -7.89
C GLU A 11 4.12 3.39 -7.71
N ILE A 12 5.23 3.48 -8.47
CA ILE A 12 6.33 2.50 -8.39
C ILE A 12 6.98 2.47 -7.00
N PRO A 13 7.46 3.60 -6.44
CA PRO A 13 8.02 3.62 -5.09
C PRO A 13 6.98 3.25 -4.02
N THR A 14 5.71 3.58 -4.23
CA THR A 14 4.61 3.13 -3.36
C THR A 14 4.53 1.60 -3.31
N VAL A 15 4.46 0.93 -4.46
CA VAL A 15 4.42 -0.55 -4.56
C VAL A 15 5.64 -1.18 -3.89
N LEU A 16 6.84 -0.63 -4.10
CA LEU A 16 8.05 -1.14 -3.46
C LEU A 16 7.99 -1.03 -1.93
N ARG A 17 7.54 0.12 -1.42
CA ARG A 17 7.43 0.35 0.02
C ARG A 17 6.42 -0.58 0.67
N ILE A 18 5.29 -0.83 0.02
CA ILE A 18 4.28 -1.80 0.47
C ILE A 18 4.88 -3.22 0.52
N LYS A 19 5.54 -3.68 -0.55
CA LYS A 19 6.17 -5.00 -0.57
C LYS A 19 7.20 -5.17 0.54
N GLN A 20 8.03 -4.16 0.77
CA GLN A 20 9.00 -4.17 1.87
C GLN A 20 8.34 -4.24 3.25
N ALA A 21 7.25 -3.50 3.47
CA ALA A 21 6.50 -3.56 4.72
C ALA A 21 5.90 -4.95 4.97
N LEU A 22 5.45 -5.63 3.90
CA LEU A 22 4.87 -6.97 3.99
C LEU A 22 5.89 -8.09 4.22
N VAL A 23 7.15 -7.94 3.78
CA VAL A 23 8.21 -8.95 3.98
C VAL A 23 8.50 -9.21 5.47
N GLY A 24 8.28 -8.22 6.34
CA GLY A 24 8.42 -8.37 7.79
C GLY A 24 7.11 -8.62 8.55
N TRP A 25 5.97 -8.70 7.85
CA TRP A 25 4.67 -8.72 8.49
C TRP A 25 4.25 -10.15 8.85
N THR A 26 4.50 -10.52 10.10
CA THR A 26 4.25 -11.85 10.68
C THR A 26 2.86 -12.01 11.29
N GLU A 27 2.10 -10.92 11.45
CA GLU A 27 0.73 -10.97 11.98
C GLU A 27 -0.19 -11.67 10.98
N ALA A 28 -0.48 -12.93 11.24
CA ALA A 28 -1.38 -13.76 10.46
C ALA A 28 -2.81 -13.19 10.54
N GLY A 29 -3.24 -12.50 9.49
CA GLY A 29 -4.63 -12.04 9.32
C GLY A 29 -4.85 -10.52 9.41
N GLY A 30 -3.82 -9.71 9.63
CA GLY A 30 -3.95 -8.25 9.65
C GLY A 30 -3.74 -7.58 8.28
N GLU A 31 -4.66 -6.70 7.88
CA GLU A 31 -4.44 -5.76 6.77
C GLU A 31 -3.55 -4.58 7.22
N ILE A 32 -2.70 -4.10 6.30
CA ILE A 32 -1.93 -2.87 6.48
C ILE A 32 -2.70 -1.73 5.81
N GLY A 33 -2.89 -0.61 6.51
CA GLY A 33 -3.38 0.61 5.87
C GLY A 33 -2.25 1.26 5.09
N VAL A 34 -2.50 1.77 3.89
CA VAL A 34 -1.51 2.53 3.13
C VAL A 34 -2.14 3.83 2.67
N LEU A 35 -1.57 4.95 3.12
CA LEU A 35 -1.94 6.26 2.63
C LEU A 35 -1.14 6.55 1.35
N VAL A 36 -1.82 6.77 0.24
CA VAL A 36 -1.20 7.11 -1.06
C VAL A 36 -1.59 8.52 -1.49
N GLY A 37 -0.80 9.13 -2.36
CA GLY A 37 -1.16 10.42 -2.93
C GLY A 37 -2.44 10.34 -3.76
N SER A 38 -3.22 11.42 -3.81
CA SER A 38 -4.50 11.46 -4.54
C SER A 38 -4.39 11.25 -6.06
N HIS A 39 -3.18 11.42 -6.61
CA HIS A 39 -2.85 11.19 -8.02
C HIS A 39 -2.49 9.73 -8.33
N CYS A 40 -2.38 8.86 -7.32
CA CYS A 40 -2.01 7.46 -7.52
C CYS A 40 -3.24 6.63 -7.93
N ASP A 41 -3.07 5.79 -8.95
CA ASP A 41 -4.09 4.82 -9.35
C ASP A 41 -4.08 3.59 -8.41
N HIS A 42 -5.17 3.43 -7.66
CA HIS A 42 -5.35 2.31 -6.74
C HIS A 42 -5.38 0.95 -7.44
N ASP A 43 -6.00 0.86 -8.62
CA ASP A 43 -6.11 -0.40 -9.37
C ASP A 43 -4.74 -0.80 -9.91
N ARG A 44 -3.97 0.17 -10.38
CA ARG A 44 -2.60 -0.07 -10.86
C ARG A 44 -1.66 -0.51 -9.75
N ILE A 45 -1.75 0.12 -8.57
CA ILE A 45 -0.99 -0.29 -7.39
C ILE A 45 -1.40 -1.69 -6.97
N THR A 46 -2.70 -1.95 -6.85
CA THR A 46 -3.27 -3.25 -6.46
C THR A 46 -2.86 -4.36 -7.41
N GLY A 47 -2.98 -4.15 -8.73
CA GLY A 47 -2.54 -5.11 -9.74
C GLY A 47 -1.04 -5.42 -9.65
N SER A 48 -0.21 -4.42 -9.30
CA SER A 48 1.24 -4.60 -9.13
C SER A 48 1.64 -5.38 -7.86
N LEU A 49 0.74 -5.45 -6.88
CA LEU A 49 0.91 -6.21 -5.64
C LEU A 49 0.53 -7.69 -5.81
N GLY A 50 -0.38 -8.01 -6.73
CA GLY A 50 -0.83 -9.39 -6.96
C GLY A 50 -1.45 -10.00 -5.71
N ALA A 51 -1.06 -11.22 -5.33
CA ALA A 51 -1.60 -11.92 -4.15
C ALA A 51 -1.36 -11.19 -2.80
N MET A 52 -0.49 -10.18 -2.77
CA MET A 52 -0.27 -9.36 -1.59
C MET A 52 -1.35 -8.29 -1.39
N ALA A 53 -2.15 -7.98 -2.41
CA ALA A 53 -3.16 -6.95 -2.36
C ALA A 53 -4.22 -7.19 -1.28
N ASP A 54 -4.59 -8.45 -1.03
CA ASP A 54 -5.58 -8.83 -0.02
C ASP A 54 -5.15 -8.48 1.42
N ARG A 55 -3.88 -8.12 1.60
CA ARG A 55 -3.30 -7.70 2.89
C ARG A 55 -3.16 -6.18 2.99
N VAL A 56 -3.64 -5.42 2.01
CA VAL A 56 -3.37 -3.99 1.86
C VAL A 56 -4.67 -3.23 1.66
N ARG A 57 -4.91 -2.23 2.51
CA ARG A 57 -6.00 -1.29 2.37
C ARG A 57 -5.47 0.07 1.92
N LEU A 58 -5.66 0.40 0.65
CA LEU A 58 -5.26 1.69 0.09
C LEU A 58 -6.26 2.79 0.50
N VAL A 59 -5.74 3.94 0.91
CA VAL A 59 -6.49 5.16 1.24
C VAL A 59 -5.81 6.33 0.54
N SER A 60 -6.56 7.17 -0.16
CA SER A 60 -6.00 8.36 -0.80
C SER A 60 -5.94 9.52 0.19
N ALA A 61 -4.85 10.28 0.16
CA ALA A 61 -4.75 11.55 0.87
C ALA A 61 -5.78 12.55 0.32
N PRO A 62 -6.33 13.44 1.16
CA PRO A 62 -7.18 14.53 0.69
C PRO A 62 -6.39 15.44 -0.27
N ASN A 63 -7.10 15.98 -1.27
CA ASN A 63 -6.57 16.97 -2.21
C ASN A 63 -6.31 18.32 -1.54
#